data_AF-A0A813HJ37-F1
#
_entry.id   AF-A0A813HJ37-F1
#
_cell.length_a   1.000
_cell.length_b   1.000
_cell.length_c   1.000
_cell.angle_alpha   90.00
_cell.angle_beta   90.00
_cell.angle_gamma   90.00
#
_symmetry.space_group_name_H-M   'P 1'
#
loop_
_entity.id
_entity.type
_entity.pdbx_description
1 polymer ?
#
loop_
_entity_poly.entity_id
_entity_poly.type
_entity_poly.pdbx_seq_one_letter_code
_entity_poly.pdbx_strand_id
1 'polypeptide(L)'
;MDYALPIGPSCPFRSSIMEGGALDNELAYVVSEATGQSGEFGMLATQVAAGIQPDPRRSKKVGMEMNQQGERLKGVLDKMETSTDFQAMEAYMTMELNARKVGAVSMRTVQALVTWQGQGLIAMADNQPMPPTPPGVDFAAVANAAMFCQPALPRTLPFSAMEFDAVESEESQLLQVEYRKLVKDHQQLVGLGESFGDFDAAGKEYYLDQFAGITTRWKELFVSAREAGVRPSAGFQAFSKEYLSRASLSPAASW
;
A
#
# COMPACT_ATOMS: atom_id res chain seq x y z
N MET A 1 -2.70 -22.93 -1.50
CA MET A 1 -2.11 -22.33 -0.29
C MET A 1 -3.21 -21.60 0.42
N ASP A 2 -3.68 -22.11 1.56
CA ASP A 2 -4.84 -21.58 2.29
C ASP A 2 -4.54 -20.29 3.08
N TYR A 3 -3.27 -19.88 3.07
CA TYR A 3 -2.74 -18.78 3.86
C TYR A 3 -1.89 -17.83 3.01
N ALA A 4 -1.90 -16.55 3.36
CA ALA A 4 -1.01 -15.56 2.77
C ALA A 4 0.41 -15.78 3.31
N LEU A 5 1.42 -15.77 2.44
CA LEU A 5 2.80 -15.87 2.90
C LEU A 5 3.19 -14.60 3.68
N PRO A 6 3.94 -14.71 4.79
CA PRO A 6 4.40 -13.56 5.56
C PRO A 6 5.61 -12.89 4.90
N ILE A 7 5.45 -12.47 3.65
CA ILE A 7 6.45 -11.80 2.80
C ILE A 7 5.81 -10.59 2.10
N GLY A 8 6.64 -9.69 1.59
CA GLY A 8 6.20 -8.53 0.82
C GLY A 8 5.20 -7.64 1.59
N PRO A 9 4.05 -7.26 0.99
CA PRO A 9 3.03 -6.45 1.65
C PRO A 9 2.40 -7.09 2.89
N SER A 10 2.53 -8.40 3.07
CA SER A 10 2.07 -9.11 4.26
C SER A 10 3.22 -9.45 5.21
N CYS A 11 4.45 -9.00 4.96
CA CYS A 11 5.55 -9.20 5.90
C CYS A 11 5.18 -8.67 7.31
N PRO A 12 5.40 -9.42 8.40
CA PRO A 12 5.13 -8.94 9.76
C PRO A 12 6.24 -8.02 10.30
N PHE A 13 7.41 -8.02 9.66
CA PHE A 13 8.55 -7.21 10.07
C PHE A 13 8.61 -5.92 9.26
N ARG A 14 9.05 -4.83 9.90
CA ARG A 14 9.13 -3.52 9.29
C ARG A 14 10.55 -3.01 9.36
N SER A 15 11.00 -2.43 8.26
CA SER A 15 12.18 -1.57 8.28
C SER A 15 11.92 -0.35 9.15
N SER A 16 12.98 0.28 9.63
CA SER A 16 12.92 1.52 10.42
C SER A 16 12.06 2.62 9.75
N ILE A 17 12.11 2.71 8.41
CA ILE A 17 11.32 3.63 7.60
C ILE A 17 9.81 3.31 7.67
N MET A 18 9.46 2.02 7.75
CA MET A 18 8.07 1.54 7.77
C MET A 18 7.52 1.31 9.20
N GLU A 19 8.38 1.05 10.19
CA GLU A 19 8.04 0.58 11.55
C GLU A 19 7.34 1.65 12.39
N GLY A 20 7.65 2.92 12.16
CA GLY A 20 6.91 4.04 12.77
C GLY A 20 5.50 4.24 12.20
N GLY A 21 5.09 3.46 11.21
CA GLY A 21 3.87 3.67 10.44
C GLY A 21 3.86 5.02 9.71
N ALA A 22 4.99 5.72 9.62
CA ALA A 22 5.04 7.09 9.12
C ALA A 22 4.55 7.12 7.67
N LEU A 23 5.17 6.38 6.75
CA LEU A 23 4.79 6.45 5.34
C LEU A 23 3.44 5.82 5.03
N ASP A 24 3.13 4.63 5.59
CA ASP A 24 1.86 3.95 5.31
C ASP A 24 0.66 4.66 5.96
N ASN A 25 0.80 5.15 7.20
CA ASN A 25 -0.27 5.92 7.83
C ASN A 25 -0.36 7.34 7.25
N GLU A 26 0.77 7.98 6.90
CA GLU A 26 0.75 9.30 6.23
C GLU A 26 0.09 9.17 4.86
N LEU A 27 0.39 8.13 4.08
CA LEU A 27 -0.29 7.87 2.81
C LEU A 27 -1.79 7.63 3.03
N ALA A 28 -2.17 6.71 3.92
CA ALA A 28 -3.58 6.42 4.19
C ALA A 28 -4.34 7.66 4.70
N TYR A 29 -3.71 8.46 5.58
CA TYR A 29 -4.26 9.70 6.11
C TYR A 29 -4.43 10.76 5.02
N VAL A 30 -3.39 11.02 4.22
CA VAL A 30 -3.44 12.02 3.14
C VAL A 30 -4.44 11.63 2.07
N VAL A 31 -4.54 10.34 1.72
CA VAL A 31 -5.57 9.85 0.79
C VAL A 31 -6.96 10.04 1.37
N SER A 32 -7.17 9.68 2.65
CA SER A 32 -8.45 9.89 3.34
C SER A 32 -8.85 11.37 3.35
N GLU A 33 -7.95 12.27 3.73
CA GLU A 33 -8.17 13.73 3.73
C GLU A 33 -8.49 14.27 2.33
N ALA A 34 -7.73 13.84 1.31
CA ALA A 34 -7.98 14.24 -0.07
C ALA A 34 -9.36 13.76 -0.56
N THR A 35 -9.77 12.53 -0.20
CA THR A 35 -11.11 12.03 -0.51
C THR A 35 -12.22 12.73 0.29
N GLY A 36 -11.96 13.13 1.55
CA GLY A 36 -12.92 13.89 2.36
C GLY A 36 -13.24 15.26 1.77
N GLN A 37 -12.22 15.93 1.23
CA GLN A 37 -12.36 17.22 0.53
C GLN A 37 -13.08 17.10 -0.84
N SER A 38 -13.21 15.88 -1.38
CA SER A 38 -13.93 15.64 -2.62
C SER A 38 -15.43 15.95 -2.51
N GLY A 39 -16.01 15.88 -1.30
CA GLY A 39 -17.41 16.25 -1.05
C GLY A 39 -17.67 17.74 -1.27
N GLU A 40 -16.82 18.60 -0.71
CA GLU A 40 -16.93 20.06 -0.88
C GLU A 40 -16.64 20.49 -2.32
N PHE A 41 -15.62 19.90 -2.96
CA PHE A 41 -15.37 20.09 -4.38
C PHE A 41 -16.58 19.67 -5.23
N GLY A 42 -17.17 18.51 -4.96
CA GLY A 42 -18.34 17.99 -5.68
C GLY A 42 -19.56 18.90 -5.59
N MET A 43 -19.79 19.50 -4.42
CA MET A 43 -20.84 20.51 -4.24
C MET A 43 -20.58 21.76 -5.08
N LEU A 44 -19.36 22.30 -5.05
CA LEU A 44 -18.99 23.48 -5.85
C LEU A 44 -19.08 23.19 -7.35
N ALA A 45 -18.60 22.03 -7.80
CA ALA A 45 -18.69 21.59 -9.19
C ALA A 45 -20.14 21.47 -9.66
N THR A 46 -21.03 20.96 -8.80
CA THR A 46 -22.47 20.87 -9.09
C THR A 46 -23.13 22.25 -9.20
N GLN A 47 -22.75 23.21 -8.35
CA GLN A 47 -23.24 24.60 -8.45
C GLN A 47 -22.84 25.23 -9.79
N VAL A 48 -21.57 25.08 -10.17
CA VAL A 48 -21.06 25.58 -11.45
C VAL A 48 -21.79 24.93 -12.63
N ALA A 49 -22.01 23.61 -12.58
CA ALA A 49 -22.75 22.88 -13.61
C ALA A 49 -24.22 23.33 -13.72
N ALA A 50 -24.82 23.77 -12.62
CA ALA A 50 -26.16 24.36 -12.58
C ALA A 50 -26.18 25.85 -13.00
N GLY A 51 -25.06 26.43 -13.40
CA GLY A 51 -24.94 27.86 -13.73
C GLY A 51 -24.97 28.79 -12.52
N ILE A 52 -24.86 28.25 -11.31
CA ILE A 52 -24.78 29.01 -10.07
C ILE A 52 -23.31 29.37 -9.83
N GLN A 53 -23.01 30.67 -9.75
CA GLN A 53 -21.67 31.13 -9.40
C GLN A 53 -21.41 30.84 -7.91
N PRO A 54 -20.45 29.96 -7.56
CA PRO A 54 -20.15 29.68 -6.17
C PRO A 54 -19.51 30.90 -5.50
N ASP A 55 -19.62 31.00 -4.18
CA ASP A 55 -18.93 32.04 -3.41
C ASP A 55 -17.41 31.99 -3.71
N PRO A 56 -16.81 33.07 -4.23
CA PRO A 56 -15.37 33.11 -4.55
C PRO A 56 -14.50 32.84 -3.33
N ARG A 57 -14.90 33.30 -2.13
CA ARG A 57 -14.10 33.10 -0.90
C ARG A 57 -14.08 31.63 -0.52
N ARG A 58 -15.23 30.96 -0.59
CA ARG A 58 -15.35 29.53 -0.35
C ARG A 58 -14.57 28.72 -1.38
N SER A 59 -14.72 29.03 -2.67
CA SER A 59 -14.02 28.34 -3.75
C SER A 59 -12.50 28.45 -3.59
N LYS A 60 -12.00 29.65 -3.27
CA LYS A 60 -10.58 29.88 -3.02
C LYS A 60 -10.06 29.09 -1.81
N LYS A 61 -10.83 29.03 -0.71
CA LYS A 61 -10.47 28.25 0.48
C LYS A 61 -10.35 26.75 0.15
N VAL A 62 -11.38 26.17 -0.46
CA VAL A 62 -11.37 24.74 -0.84
C VAL A 62 -10.23 24.46 -1.81
N GLY A 63 -10.01 25.34 -2.80
CA GLY A 63 -8.91 25.18 -3.75
C GLY A 63 -7.52 25.22 -3.10
N MET A 64 -7.31 26.08 -2.09
CA MET A 64 -6.05 26.11 -1.32
C MET A 64 -5.85 24.83 -0.50
N GLU A 65 -6.91 24.33 0.15
CA GLU A 65 -6.87 23.09 0.92
C GLU A 65 -6.55 21.89 0.00
N MET A 66 -7.22 21.79 -1.15
CA MET A 66 -6.93 20.74 -2.15
C MET A 66 -5.47 20.79 -2.64
N ASN A 67 -4.96 21.98 -2.97
CA ASN A 67 -3.56 22.13 -3.36
C ASN A 67 -2.60 21.68 -2.25
N GLN A 68 -2.89 22.03 -0.99
CA GLN A 68 -2.09 21.59 0.15
C GLN A 68 -2.09 20.06 0.28
N GLN A 69 -3.24 19.41 0.11
CA GLN A 69 -3.32 17.95 0.14
C GLN A 69 -2.60 17.31 -1.05
N GLY A 70 -2.70 17.90 -2.24
CA GLY A 70 -1.95 17.47 -3.42
C GLY A 70 -0.43 17.51 -3.22
N GLU A 71 0.09 18.57 -2.62
CA GLU A 71 1.53 18.68 -2.30
C GLU A 71 1.96 17.69 -1.21
N ARG A 72 1.13 17.45 -0.19
CA ARG A 72 1.39 16.41 0.82
C ARG A 72 1.45 15.02 0.19
N LEU A 73 0.47 14.69 -0.65
CA LEU A 73 0.41 13.41 -1.34
C LEU A 73 1.63 13.22 -2.24
N LYS A 74 1.99 14.26 -3.00
CA LYS A 74 3.19 14.27 -3.82
C LYS A 74 4.44 13.99 -2.98
N GLY A 75 4.61 14.68 -1.85
CA GLY A 75 5.75 14.49 -0.97
C GLY A 75 5.86 13.06 -0.42
N VAL A 76 4.74 12.42 -0.07
CA VAL A 76 4.71 11.01 0.35
C VAL A 76 5.10 10.09 -0.80
N LEU A 77 4.50 10.26 -1.97
CA LEU A 77 4.78 9.42 -3.14
C LEU A 77 6.24 9.56 -3.59
N ASP A 78 6.79 10.77 -3.58
CA ASP A 78 8.21 11.05 -3.90
C ASP A 78 9.12 10.30 -2.92
N LYS A 79 8.85 10.40 -1.61
CA LYS A 79 9.62 9.66 -0.59
C LYS A 79 9.60 8.16 -0.82
N MET A 80 8.45 7.57 -1.16
CA MET A 80 8.35 6.13 -1.39
C MET A 80 9.06 5.70 -2.69
N GLU A 81 8.88 6.46 -3.77
CA GLU A 81 9.46 6.17 -5.08
C GLU A 81 10.99 6.26 -5.08
N THR A 82 11.54 7.24 -4.37
CA THR A 82 12.99 7.45 -4.28
C THR A 82 13.60 6.85 -3.01
N SER A 83 12.85 6.02 -2.28
CA SER A 83 13.34 5.43 -1.04
C SER A 83 14.50 4.49 -1.32
N THR A 84 15.51 4.47 -0.43
CA THR A 84 16.52 3.41 -0.42
C THR A 84 16.00 2.13 0.22
N ASP A 85 14.91 2.21 0.98
CA ASP A 85 14.31 1.08 1.67
C ASP A 85 13.47 0.21 0.72
N PHE A 86 13.77 -1.08 0.71
CA PHE A 86 13.10 -2.06 -0.13
C PHE A 86 11.59 -2.13 0.12
N GLN A 87 11.15 -2.12 1.38
CA GLN A 87 9.72 -2.25 1.71
C GLN A 87 8.92 -1.01 1.26
N ALA A 88 9.48 0.19 1.37
CA ALA A 88 8.87 1.43 0.87
C ALA A 88 8.76 1.43 -0.67
N MET A 89 9.82 0.99 -1.37
CA MET A 89 9.79 0.85 -2.83
C MET A 89 8.79 -0.23 -3.29
N GLU A 90 8.79 -1.39 -2.65
CA GLU A 90 7.86 -2.48 -2.93
C GLU A 90 6.41 -2.01 -2.71
N ALA A 91 6.15 -1.27 -1.63
CA ALA A 91 4.86 -0.69 -1.33
C ALA A 91 4.35 0.24 -2.44
N TYR A 92 5.21 1.14 -2.92
CA TYR A 92 4.89 2.05 -4.03
C TYR A 92 4.61 1.29 -5.32
N MET A 93 5.52 0.38 -5.71
CA MET A 93 5.36 -0.40 -6.93
C MET A 93 4.12 -1.29 -6.89
N THR A 94 3.83 -1.93 -5.76
CA THR A 94 2.65 -2.78 -5.60
C THR A 94 1.36 -1.98 -5.75
N MET A 95 1.31 -0.77 -5.17
CA MET A 95 0.17 0.12 -5.30
C MET A 95 -0.08 0.53 -6.76
N GLU A 96 0.98 0.92 -7.47
CA GLU A 96 0.91 1.30 -8.89
C GLU A 96 0.52 0.13 -9.79
N LEU A 97 1.06 -1.07 -9.53
CA LEU A 97 0.70 -2.28 -10.26
C LEU A 97 -0.75 -2.71 -10.00
N ASN A 98 -1.22 -2.61 -8.75
CA ASN A 98 -2.59 -2.94 -8.41
C ASN A 98 -3.57 -1.99 -9.08
N ALA A 99 -3.30 -0.67 -9.08
CA ALA A 99 -4.12 0.30 -9.79
C ALA A 99 -4.28 -0.08 -11.27
N ARG A 100 -3.19 -0.42 -11.94
CA ARG A 100 -3.21 -0.90 -13.34
C ARG A 100 -4.03 -2.17 -13.53
N LYS A 101 -3.86 -3.16 -12.63
CA LYS A 101 -4.58 -4.45 -12.71
C LYS A 101 -6.09 -4.31 -12.59
N VAL A 102 -6.56 -3.43 -11.71
CA VAL A 102 -8.01 -3.22 -11.49
C VAL A 102 -8.59 -2.13 -12.40
N GLY A 103 -7.80 -1.58 -13.33
CA GLY A 103 -8.22 -0.47 -14.19
C GLY A 103 -8.48 0.83 -13.42
N ALA A 104 -7.92 0.97 -12.21
CA ALA A 104 -7.98 2.20 -11.43
C ALA A 104 -6.86 3.16 -11.85
N VAL A 105 -7.04 4.43 -11.51
CA VAL A 105 -6.04 5.47 -11.75
C VAL A 105 -4.87 5.34 -10.78
N SER A 106 -3.67 5.65 -11.26
CA SER A 106 -2.47 5.66 -10.42
C SER A 106 -2.57 6.70 -9.31
N MET A 107 -1.84 6.51 -8.21
CA MET A 107 -1.82 7.52 -7.15
C MET A 107 -1.16 8.83 -7.61
N ARG A 108 -0.24 8.75 -8.57
CA ARG A 108 0.32 9.92 -9.26
C ARG A 108 -0.74 10.68 -10.06
N THR A 109 -1.63 9.98 -10.75
CA THR A 109 -2.77 10.58 -11.45
C THR A 109 -3.74 11.24 -10.46
N VAL A 110 -4.05 10.57 -9.34
CA VAL A 110 -4.90 11.14 -8.27
C VAL A 110 -4.27 12.42 -7.72
N GLN A 111 -2.97 12.40 -7.42
CA GLN A 111 -2.24 13.58 -6.95
C GLN A 111 -2.32 14.75 -7.95
N ALA A 112 -2.04 14.50 -9.22
CA ALA A 112 -2.10 15.53 -10.26
C ALA A 112 -3.51 16.10 -10.42
N LEU A 113 -4.54 15.25 -10.32
CA LEU A 113 -5.94 15.65 -10.41
C LEU A 113 -6.36 16.55 -9.24
N VAL A 114 -6.02 16.18 -8.01
CA VAL A 114 -6.35 16.97 -6.81
C VAL A 114 -5.71 18.35 -6.88
N THR A 115 -4.43 18.42 -7.28
CA THR A 115 -3.73 19.69 -7.49
C THR A 115 -4.39 20.53 -8.60
N TRP A 116 -4.74 19.92 -9.73
CA TRP A 116 -5.40 20.64 -10.82
C TRP A 116 -6.79 21.15 -10.46
N GLN A 117 -7.61 20.34 -9.77
CA GLN A 117 -8.92 20.73 -9.26
C GLN A 117 -8.82 21.91 -8.28
N GLY A 118 -7.84 21.87 -7.37
CA GLY A 118 -7.57 22.95 -6.43
C GLY A 118 -7.19 24.25 -7.13
N GLN A 119 -6.26 24.19 -8.09
CA GLN A 119 -5.89 25.34 -8.92
C GLN A 119 -7.06 25.88 -9.74
N GLY A 120 -7.93 25.02 -10.27
CA GLY A 120 -9.13 25.41 -11.00
C GLY A 120 -10.12 26.19 -10.14
N LEU A 121 -10.34 25.79 -8.89
CA LEU A 121 -11.19 26.54 -7.96
C LEU A 121 -10.60 27.91 -7.61
N ILE A 122 -9.29 28.01 -7.42
CA ILE A 122 -8.59 29.28 -7.16
C ILE A 122 -8.72 30.19 -8.39
N ALA A 123 -8.45 29.68 -9.59
CA ALA A 123 -8.56 30.45 -10.83
C ALA A 123 -9.98 30.96 -11.04
N MET A 124 -11.00 30.12 -10.82
CA MET A 124 -12.41 30.50 -10.91
C MET A 124 -12.76 31.62 -9.91
N ALA A 125 -12.29 31.53 -8.68
CA ALA A 125 -12.51 32.57 -7.67
C ALA A 125 -11.86 33.91 -8.06
N ASP A 126 -10.71 33.86 -8.75
CA ASP A 126 -9.95 35.03 -9.19
C ASP A 126 -10.35 35.51 -10.62
N ASN A 127 -11.43 34.97 -11.20
CA ASN A 127 -11.88 35.22 -12.57
C ASN A 127 -10.79 35.01 -13.63
N GLN A 128 -9.91 34.02 -13.40
CA GLN A 128 -8.86 33.60 -14.30
C GLN A 128 -9.28 32.34 -15.08
N PRO A 129 -8.72 32.10 -16.27
CA PRO A 129 -8.92 30.84 -16.96
C PRO A 129 -8.38 29.68 -16.13
N MET A 130 -9.09 28.54 -16.19
CA MET A 130 -8.65 27.30 -15.55
C MET A 130 -7.30 26.86 -16.15
N PRO A 131 -6.37 26.34 -15.33
CA PRO A 131 -5.12 25.79 -15.84
C PRO A 131 -5.40 24.60 -16.79
N PRO A 132 -4.50 24.34 -17.75
CA PRO A 132 -4.63 23.19 -18.63
C PRO A 132 -4.65 21.89 -17.82
N THR A 133 -5.39 20.91 -18.32
CA THR A 133 -5.47 19.57 -17.71
C THR A 133 -4.10 18.91 -17.67
N PRO A 134 -3.72 18.22 -16.58
CA PRO A 134 -2.42 17.58 -16.49
C PRO A 134 -2.24 16.49 -17.56
N PRO A 135 -1.03 16.30 -18.10
CA PRO A 135 -0.77 15.25 -19.08
C PRO A 135 -1.09 13.86 -18.53
N GLY A 136 -1.70 13.01 -19.35
CA GLY A 136 -1.98 11.61 -18.99
C GLY A 136 -3.17 11.40 -18.05
N VAL A 137 -3.93 12.45 -17.71
CA VAL A 137 -5.20 12.33 -16.97
C VAL A 137 -6.33 12.00 -17.95
N ASP A 138 -6.86 10.79 -17.87
CA ASP A 138 -8.09 10.39 -18.55
C ASP A 138 -9.28 10.51 -17.58
N PHE A 139 -10.09 11.55 -17.76
CA PHE A 139 -11.26 11.81 -16.90
C PHE A 139 -12.34 10.72 -17.00
N ALA A 140 -12.46 10.03 -18.13
CA ALA A 140 -13.39 8.91 -18.27
C ALA A 140 -12.91 7.71 -17.44
N ALA A 141 -11.61 7.45 -17.43
CA ALA A 141 -11.02 6.43 -16.55
C ALA A 141 -11.15 6.82 -15.06
N VAL A 142 -10.91 8.09 -14.70
CA VAL A 142 -11.07 8.60 -13.33
C VAL A 142 -12.51 8.45 -12.83
N ALA A 143 -13.50 8.83 -13.62
CA ALA A 143 -14.92 8.77 -13.23
C ALA A 143 -15.38 7.33 -12.96
N ASN A 144 -14.83 6.36 -13.70
CA ASN A 144 -15.08 4.93 -13.49
C ASN A 144 -14.26 4.35 -12.32
N ALA A 145 -13.10 4.92 -12.02
CA ALA A 145 -12.19 4.47 -10.96
C ALA A 145 -12.47 5.05 -9.56
N ALA A 146 -13.27 6.12 -9.46
CA ALA A 146 -13.58 6.81 -8.21
C ALA A 146 -14.22 5.93 -7.11
N MET A 147 -14.66 4.71 -7.45
CA MET A 147 -15.17 3.72 -6.49
C MET A 147 -14.07 2.91 -5.76
N PHE A 148 -12.79 3.05 -6.11
CA PHE A 148 -11.72 2.12 -5.67
C PHE A 148 -10.63 2.70 -4.77
N CYS A 149 -10.70 3.98 -4.37
CA CYS A 149 -9.80 4.52 -3.34
C CYS A 149 -10.23 4.05 -1.94
N GLN A 150 -10.19 2.74 -1.70
CA GLN A 150 -10.31 2.23 -0.33
C GLN A 150 -8.96 2.32 0.37
N PRO A 151 -8.95 2.68 1.67
CA PRO A 151 -7.71 2.70 2.46
C PRO A 151 -7.03 1.33 2.40
N ALA A 152 -5.72 1.34 2.13
CA ALA A 152 -4.91 0.14 2.12
C ALA A 152 -5.04 -0.58 3.47
N LEU A 153 -5.20 -1.91 3.44
CA LEU A 153 -5.19 -2.74 4.64
C LEU A 153 -3.97 -2.43 5.51
N PRO A 154 -4.07 -2.54 6.84
CA PRO A 154 -2.89 -2.67 7.67
C PRO A 154 -2.06 -3.84 7.13
N ARG A 155 -0.88 -3.53 6.59
CA ARG A 155 0.03 -4.49 5.96
C ARG A 155 0.67 -5.46 6.95
N THR A 156 0.49 -5.22 8.24
CA THR A 156 1.08 -6.03 9.30
C THR A 156 0.18 -7.22 9.60
N LEU A 157 0.68 -8.42 9.34
CA LEU A 157 0.08 -9.63 9.88
C LEU A 157 0.13 -9.59 11.41
N PRO A 158 -0.91 -10.06 12.14
CA PRO A 158 -0.91 -10.13 13.58
C PRO A 158 -0.08 -11.32 14.10
N PHE A 159 1.18 -11.43 13.65
CA PHE A 159 2.08 -12.47 14.15
C PHE A 159 2.63 -12.12 15.52
N SER A 160 2.68 -13.11 16.40
CA SER A 160 3.62 -13.14 17.51
C SER A 160 4.57 -14.34 17.36
N ALA A 161 5.66 -14.37 18.13
CA ALA A 161 6.60 -15.51 18.10
C ALA A 161 5.96 -16.87 18.52
N MET A 162 4.69 -16.88 18.93
CA MET A 162 3.96 -18.03 19.51
C MET A 162 3.02 -18.76 18.53
N GLU A 163 3.06 -18.45 17.22
CA GLU A 163 2.03 -18.92 16.28
C GLU A 163 2.07 -20.43 15.93
N PHE A 164 3.14 -21.15 16.30
CA PHE A 164 3.31 -22.59 16.09
C PHE A 164 3.37 -23.40 17.41
N ASP A 165 2.85 -22.84 18.51
CA ASP A 165 2.88 -23.47 19.85
C ASP A 165 1.80 -24.56 20.07
N ALA A 166 1.00 -24.91 19.05
CA ALA A 166 -0.26 -25.64 19.27
C ALA A 166 -0.18 -27.19 19.27
N VAL A 167 0.99 -27.82 19.08
CA VAL A 167 1.11 -29.30 19.08
C VAL A 167 2.40 -29.74 19.78
N GLU A 168 2.31 -30.65 20.75
CA GLU A 168 3.45 -31.18 21.53
C GLU A 168 4.09 -32.43 20.89
N SER A 169 4.28 -32.47 19.57
CA SER A 169 5.02 -33.57 18.91
C SER A 169 6.51 -33.21 18.75
N GLU A 170 7.40 -34.21 18.67
CA GLU A 170 8.82 -33.98 18.33
C GLU A 170 8.98 -33.24 16.98
N GLU A 171 8.13 -33.56 16.00
CA GLU A 171 8.06 -32.85 14.71
C GLU A 171 7.70 -31.38 14.88
N SER A 172 6.79 -31.07 15.81
CA SER A 172 6.43 -29.69 16.15
C SER A 172 7.60 -28.93 16.77
N GLN A 173 8.45 -29.59 17.59
CA GLN A 173 9.65 -28.94 18.13
C GLN A 173 10.66 -28.57 17.05
N LEU A 174 10.86 -29.46 16.05
CA LEU A 174 11.72 -29.16 14.90
C LEU A 174 11.16 -28.01 14.06
N LEU A 175 9.85 -28.00 13.80
CA LEU A 175 9.17 -26.91 13.11
C LEU A 175 9.28 -25.57 13.86
N GLN A 176 9.20 -25.59 15.19
CA GLN A 176 9.40 -24.39 16.02
C GLN A 176 10.83 -23.85 15.94
N VAL A 177 11.83 -24.73 15.92
CA VAL A 177 13.24 -24.30 15.75
C VAL A 177 13.43 -23.65 14.39
N GLU A 178 12.94 -24.27 13.31
CA GLU A 178 13.05 -23.70 11.96
C GLU A 178 12.25 -22.40 11.84
N TYR A 179 11.04 -22.33 12.42
CA TYR A 179 10.24 -21.11 12.46
C TYR A 179 11.00 -19.95 13.14
N ARG A 180 11.56 -20.17 14.34
CA ARG A 180 12.31 -19.13 15.06
C ARG A 180 13.53 -18.66 14.28
N LYS A 181 14.22 -19.59 13.62
CA LYS A 181 15.36 -19.27 12.74
C LYS A 181 14.91 -18.45 11.54
N LEU A 182 13.85 -18.88 10.85
CA LEU A 182 13.29 -18.18 9.69
C LEU A 182 12.81 -16.77 10.03
N VAL A 183 12.14 -16.60 11.18
CA VAL A 183 11.74 -15.29 11.70
C VAL A 183 12.96 -14.37 11.89
N LYS A 184 14.02 -14.86 12.54
CA LYS A 184 15.25 -14.10 12.76
C LYS A 184 15.94 -13.74 11.43
N ASP A 185 16.08 -14.70 10.54
CA ASP A 185 16.73 -14.51 9.25
C ASP A 185 15.94 -13.51 8.39
N HIS A 186 14.61 -13.58 8.40
CA HIS A 186 13.76 -12.64 7.69
C HIS A 186 13.83 -11.22 8.29
N GLN A 187 13.86 -11.08 9.62
CA GLN A 187 14.08 -9.78 10.27
C GLN A 187 15.43 -9.17 9.88
N GLN A 188 16.50 -9.98 9.85
CA GLN A 188 17.82 -9.52 9.42
C GLN A 188 17.82 -9.08 7.96
N LEU A 189 17.13 -9.83 7.09
CA LEU A 189 16.98 -9.46 5.68
C LEU A 189 16.17 -8.17 5.49
N VAL A 190 15.15 -7.94 6.31
CA VAL A 190 14.41 -6.66 6.30
C VAL A 190 15.33 -5.51 6.70
N GLY A 191 16.13 -5.68 7.75
CA GLY A 191 17.14 -4.68 8.15
C GLY A 191 18.21 -4.43 7.08
N LEU A 192 18.62 -5.47 6.33
CA LEU A 192 19.52 -5.29 5.18
C LEU A 192 18.83 -4.51 4.05
N GLY A 193 17.51 -4.67 3.90
CA GLY A 193 16.71 -4.01 2.85
C GLY A 193 16.57 -2.50 3.02
N GLU A 194 16.91 -1.93 4.17
CA GLU A 194 16.80 -0.49 4.44
C GLU A 194 17.70 0.37 3.54
N SER A 195 18.81 -0.21 3.07
CA SER A 195 19.78 0.42 2.17
C SER A 195 19.79 -0.20 0.76
N PHE A 196 18.73 -0.93 0.38
CA PHE A 196 18.63 -1.60 -0.92
C PHE A 196 18.87 -0.66 -2.12
N GLY A 197 18.41 0.60 -2.05
CA GLY A 197 18.61 1.59 -3.10
C GLY A 197 20.09 1.87 -3.38
N ASP A 198 20.93 1.81 -2.35
CA ASP A 198 22.37 2.07 -2.40
C ASP A 198 23.18 0.86 -2.90
N PHE A 199 22.56 -0.30 -3.01
CA PHE A 199 23.22 -1.48 -3.56
C PHE A 199 23.53 -1.29 -5.04
N ASP A 200 24.70 -1.78 -5.44
CA ASP A 200 25.02 -1.96 -6.85
C ASP A 200 24.17 -3.09 -7.46
N ALA A 201 24.33 -3.34 -8.76
CA ALA A 201 23.53 -4.35 -9.44
C ALA A 201 23.68 -5.75 -8.83
N ALA A 202 24.91 -6.14 -8.46
CA ALA A 202 25.20 -7.43 -7.86
C ALA A 202 24.62 -7.55 -6.43
N GLY A 203 24.68 -6.49 -5.64
CA GLY A 203 24.09 -6.43 -4.31
C GLY A 203 22.56 -6.52 -4.35
N LYS A 204 21.90 -5.89 -5.34
CA LYS A 204 20.46 -6.01 -5.55
C LYS A 204 20.06 -7.43 -5.93
N GLU A 205 20.80 -8.07 -6.83
CA GLU A 205 20.58 -9.47 -7.22
C GLU A 205 20.74 -10.41 -6.02
N TYR A 206 21.84 -10.26 -5.26
CA TYR A 206 22.06 -11.03 -4.04
C TYR A 206 20.93 -10.85 -3.02
N TYR A 207 20.47 -9.63 -2.79
CA TYR A 207 19.35 -9.36 -1.88
C TYR A 207 18.07 -10.06 -2.33
N LEU A 208 17.73 -9.97 -3.62
CA LEU A 208 16.55 -10.60 -4.19
C LEU A 208 16.63 -12.14 -4.11
N ASP A 209 17.82 -12.72 -4.28
CA ASP A 209 18.06 -14.15 -4.09
C ASP A 209 17.85 -14.57 -2.63
N GLN A 210 18.36 -13.79 -1.66
CA GLN A 210 18.09 -14.05 -0.24
C GLN A 210 16.60 -13.95 0.08
N PHE A 211 15.89 -12.98 -0.50
CA PHE A 211 14.45 -12.80 -0.35
C PHE A 211 13.64 -13.96 -0.95
N ALA A 212 14.06 -14.46 -2.12
CA ALA A 212 13.50 -15.67 -2.72
C ALA A 212 13.75 -16.90 -1.84
N GLY A 213 14.94 -17.01 -1.24
CA GLY A 213 15.29 -18.06 -0.26
C GLY A 213 14.36 -18.04 0.96
N ILE A 214 14.13 -16.88 1.56
CA ILE A 214 13.18 -16.70 2.67
C ILE A 214 11.76 -17.10 2.24
N THR A 215 11.34 -16.70 1.04
CA THR A 215 10.03 -17.04 0.48
C THR A 215 9.85 -18.55 0.34
N THR A 216 10.86 -19.27 -0.16
CA THR A 216 10.84 -20.73 -0.29
C THR A 216 10.77 -21.41 1.07
N ARG A 217 11.57 -20.97 2.04
CA ARG A 217 11.54 -21.52 3.41
C ARG A 217 10.19 -21.33 4.10
N TRP A 218 9.52 -20.20 3.90
CA TRP A 218 8.15 -20.02 4.39
C TRP A 218 7.19 -21.03 3.76
N LYS A 219 7.29 -21.26 2.44
CA LYS A 219 6.45 -22.26 1.75
C LYS A 219 6.67 -23.65 2.30
N GLU A 220 7.93 -24.06 2.45
CA GLU A 220 8.32 -25.36 3.01
C GLU A 220 7.80 -25.51 4.43
N LEU A 221 7.97 -24.50 5.29
CA LEU A 221 7.46 -24.51 6.65
C LEU A 221 5.94 -24.71 6.70
N PHE A 222 5.16 -24.00 5.88
CA PHE A 222 3.70 -24.18 5.82
C PHE A 222 3.29 -25.56 5.30
N VAL A 223 4.04 -26.12 4.35
CA VAL A 223 3.80 -27.48 3.84
C VAL A 223 4.06 -28.51 4.94
N SER A 224 5.23 -28.45 5.59
CA SER A 224 5.60 -29.38 6.67
C SER A 224 4.68 -29.23 7.89
N ALA A 225 4.29 -28.02 8.26
CA ALA A 225 3.31 -27.81 9.33
C ALA A 225 1.97 -28.46 9.01
N ARG A 226 1.47 -28.31 7.79
CA ARG A 226 0.22 -28.95 7.35
C ARG A 226 0.31 -30.48 7.39
N GLU A 227 1.42 -31.06 6.94
CA GLU A 227 1.67 -32.51 6.96
C GLU A 227 1.73 -33.06 8.39
N ALA A 228 2.35 -32.31 9.31
CA ALA A 228 2.39 -32.64 10.73
C ALA A 228 1.07 -32.34 11.48
N GLY A 229 0.03 -31.86 10.79
CA GLY A 229 -1.25 -31.49 11.40
C GLY A 229 -1.19 -30.22 12.27
N VAL A 230 -0.09 -29.47 12.23
CA VAL A 230 0.09 -28.20 12.93
C VAL A 230 -0.60 -27.09 12.14
N ARG A 231 -1.49 -26.35 12.80
CA ARG A 231 -2.19 -25.22 12.17
C ARG A 231 -1.66 -23.89 12.71
N PRO A 232 -1.56 -22.86 11.85
CA PRO A 232 -1.25 -21.51 12.30
C PRO A 232 -2.31 -20.96 13.27
N SER A 233 -1.99 -19.85 13.95
CA SER A 233 -2.91 -19.15 14.85
C SER A 233 -4.24 -18.79 14.18
N ALA A 234 -5.35 -18.79 14.92
CA ALA A 234 -6.65 -18.40 14.38
C ALA A 234 -6.65 -16.96 13.83
N GLY A 235 -5.86 -16.05 14.43
CA GLY A 235 -5.69 -14.68 13.98
C GLY A 235 -5.03 -14.60 12.59
N PHE A 236 -3.95 -15.34 12.39
CA PHE A 236 -3.29 -15.42 11.09
C PHE A 236 -4.19 -16.05 10.01
N GLN A 237 -4.96 -17.08 10.36
CA GLN A 237 -5.92 -17.68 9.43
C GLN A 237 -7.01 -16.70 9.01
N ALA A 238 -7.56 -15.92 9.96
CA ALA A 238 -8.57 -14.91 9.69
C ALA A 238 -8.02 -13.79 8.79
N PHE A 239 -6.86 -13.23 9.14
CA PHE A 239 -6.22 -12.21 8.33
C PHE A 239 -5.90 -12.73 6.92
N SER A 240 -5.30 -13.92 6.81
CA SER A 240 -4.95 -14.50 5.51
C SER A 240 -6.16 -14.62 4.59
N LYS A 241 -7.30 -15.08 5.12
CA LYS A 241 -8.55 -15.16 4.35
C LYS A 241 -9.06 -13.80 3.91
N GLU A 242 -9.05 -12.81 4.81
CA GLU A 242 -9.44 -11.45 4.48
C GLU A 242 -8.54 -10.82 3.41
N TYR A 243 -7.22 -10.95 3.59
CA TYR A 243 -6.22 -10.44 2.66
C TYR A 243 -6.37 -11.06 1.26
N LEU A 244 -6.44 -12.39 1.18
CA LEU A 244 -6.61 -13.10 -0.09
C LEU A 244 -7.92 -12.73 -0.78
N SER A 245 -9.02 -12.64 -0.03
CA SER A 245 -10.33 -12.24 -0.54
C SER A 245 -10.30 -10.83 -1.17
N ARG A 246 -9.76 -9.85 -0.45
CA ARG A 246 -9.67 -8.46 -0.93
C ARG A 246 -8.68 -8.28 -2.07
N ALA A 247 -7.57 -9.02 -2.05
CA ALA A 247 -6.60 -9.02 -3.14
C ALA A 247 -7.10 -9.72 -4.41
N SER A 248 -8.32 -10.28 -4.40
CA SER A 248 -8.86 -11.14 -5.46
C SER A 248 -7.93 -12.31 -5.79
N LEU A 249 -7.16 -12.76 -4.79
CA LEU A 249 -6.26 -13.89 -4.90
C LEU A 249 -6.99 -15.12 -4.36
N SER A 250 -7.22 -16.11 -5.21
CA SER A 250 -7.65 -17.41 -4.71
C SER A 250 -6.50 -18.05 -3.92
N PRO A 251 -6.76 -18.75 -2.80
CA PRO A 251 -5.84 -19.74 -2.27
C PRO A 251 -5.36 -20.59 -3.45
N ALA A 252 -4.06 -20.61 -3.74
CA ALA A 252 -3.56 -21.35 -4.91
C ALA A 252 -4.10 -22.78 -4.81
N ALA A 253 -4.99 -23.18 -5.73
CA ALA A 253 -5.53 -24.53 -5.76
C ALA A 253 -4.33 -25.47 -5.72
N SER A 254 -4.36 -26.38 -4.75
CA SER A 254 -3.38 -27.43 -4.50
C SER A 254 -2.81 -28.01 -5.80
N TRP A 255 -1.47 -27.96 -5.94
CA TRP A 255 -0.73 -28.96 -6.70
C TRP A 255 -0.47 -30.15 -5.77
#